data_AF-A0A0C2M8M1-F1
#
_entry.id   AF-A0A0C2M8M1-F1
#
_cell.length_a   1.000
_cell.length_b   1.000
_cell.length_c   1.000
_cell.angle_alpha   90.00
_cell.angle_beta   90.00
_cell.angle_gamma   90.00
#
_symmetry.space_group_name_H-M   'P 1'
#
loop_
_entity.id
_entity.type
_entity.pdbx_description
1 polymer ?
#
loop_
_entity_poly.entity_id
_entity_poly.type
_entity_poly.pdbx_seq_one_letter_code
_entity_poly.pdbx_strand_id
1 'polypeptide(L)'
;MIDFLELDIKISRLLFFILITFNPINPNPTLFSTITSYEKVANLNTDPILPSNSTPVYFRYIGRHGSRFPSTKDIHRLQLLIHKLTNLSLGTQFDLSNMREISNESHAVNLCDNGRRELLNIGKRFRKRFINIFETDKYRMDFHFESTCKSRSAESMKMFMHGFLEKEGQQNTPGSHIKYDMKILECQNDSTYRFFDICQKYTFIHNCLKETDSETEKFFQLSEIQAITERINKKIGLSPENHLKPLELKSLYISCAYQILVLNNSLHDVPCKFFDDEARNAFEYLNDIKHFFKKSNYHDINLKISTPLIKKVYESTMKAFQNCESENYKSNTPVISGDFGFAHAETIFPLLGVFKIVDDMKNRESFINHENYNRIKNNRSFKPSFYTPMAANLMLMVSCSPTTSQVIF
;
A
#
# COMPACT_ATOMS: atom_id res chain seq x y z
N MET A 1 -1.36 -21.68 11.69
CA MET A 1 -1.74 -20.87 10.51
C MET A 1 -3.25 -20.89 10.53
N ILE A 2 -3.92 -19.75 10.72
CA ILE A 2 -5.38 -19.71 10.58
C ILE A 2 -5.61 -19.67 9.07
N ASP A 3 -5.96 -20.81 8.49
CA ASP A 3 -6.33 -20.86 7.09
C ASP A 3 -7.74 -20.26 6.98
N PHE A 4 -7.84 -19.00 6.55
CA PHE A 4 -9.14 -18.37 6.29
C PHE A 4 -9.94 -19.12 5.20
N LEU A 5 -9.29 -20.01 4.44
CA LEU A 5 -9.92 -20.86 3.42
C LEU A 5 -10.41 -22.23 3.96
N GLU A 6 -9.90 -22.70 5.11
CA GLU A 6 -10.46 -23.86 5.85
C GLU A 6 -11.37 -23.38 6.99
N LEU A 7 -12.13 -22.33 6.73
CA LEU A 7 -13.25 -21.95 7.56
C LEU A 7 -14.33 -23.03 7.38
N ASP A 8 -14.27 -24.07 8.21
CA ASP A 8 -15.32 -25.09 8.38
C ASP A 8 -16.55 -24.42 9.05
N ILE A 9 -17.12 -23.45 8.33
CA ILE A 9 -18.28 -22.68 8.72
C ILE A 9 -19.48 -23.60 8.52
N LYS A 10 -19.84 -24.34 9.57
CA LYS A 10 -21.18 -24.93 9.73
C LYS A 10 -22.22 -23.84 9.99
N ILE A 11 -22.34 -22.85 9.10
CA ILE A 11 -23.32 -21.76 9.24
C ILE A 11 -24.03 -21.55 7.90
N SER A 12 -25.34 -21.81 7.90
CA SER A 12 -26.18 -21.96 6.71
C SER A 12 -26.74 -20.66 6.12
N ARG A 13 -26.32 -19.46 6.61
CA ARG A 13 -26.98 -18.16 6.28
C ARG A 13 -26.03 -16.92 6.21
N LEU A 14 -24.82 -17.03 5.67
CA LEU A 14 -23.79 -15.96 5.78
C LEU A 14 -22.98 -15.69 4.51
N LEU A 15 -22.92 -14.42 4.07
CA LEU A 15 -22.08 -13.99 2.95
C LEU A 15 -20.85 -13.21 3.44
N PHE A 16 -19.65 -13.63 3.01
CA PHE A 16 -18.37 -12.99 3.32
C PHE A 16 -17.74 -12.43 2.05
N PHE A 17 -17.37 -11.14 2.07
CA PHE A 17 -16.74 -10.47 0.94
C PHE A 17 -15.34 -10.00 1.33
N ILE A 18 -14.34 -10.44 0.58
CA ILE A 18 -13.03 -9.80 0.56
C ILE A 18 -13.00 -8.94 -0.69
N LEU A 19 -12.94 -7.61 -0.56
CA LEU A 19 -12.76 -6.76 -1.74
C LEU A 19 -11.30 -6.31 -1.80
N ILE A 20 -10.59 -6.76 -2.83
CA ILE A 20 -9.22 -6.39 -3.10
C ILE A 20 -9.22 -5.41 -4.28
N THR A 21 -8.84 -4.15 -4.04
CA THR A 21 -8.91 -3.10 -5.06
C THR A 21 -7.64 -3.05 -5.94
N PHE A 22 -7.24 -4.16 -6.55
CA PHE A 22 -6.03 -4.22 -7.38
C PHE A 22 -6.28 -4.87 -8.75
N ASN A 23 -7.27 -4.39 -9.50
CA ASN A 23 -7.32 -4.64 -10.93
C ASN A 23 -6.86 -3.36 -11.66
N PRO A 24 -5.63 -3.31 -12.18
CA PRO A 24 -5.16 -2.16 -12.94
C PRO A 24 -5.99 -2.03 -14.21
N ILE A 25 -6.61 -0.86 -14.40
CA ILE A 25 -7.38 -0.52 -15.61
C ILE A 25 -6.44 -0.23 -16.79
N ASN A 26 -5.17 0.08 -16.51
CA ASN A 26 -4.15 0.35 -17.52
C ASN A 26 -3.33 -0.92 -17.79
N PRO A 27 -3.25 -1.43 -19.04
CA PRO A 27 -2.48 -2.62 -19.37
C PRO A 27 -0.96 -2.43 -19.30
N ASN A 28 -0.45 -1.18 -19.30
CA ASN A 28 0.99 -0.86 -19.19
C ASN A 28 1.25 0.30 -18.23
N PRO A 29 0.89 0.21 -16.94
CA PRO A 29 1.20 1.25 -15.99
C PRO A 29 2.72 1.23 -15.74
N THR A 30 3.37 2.39 -15.73
CA THR A 30 4.74 2.47 -15.20
C THR A 30 4.68 2.48 -13.68
N LEU A 31 5.40 1.54 -13.08
CA LEU A 31 5.29 1.21 -11.67
C LEU A 31 6.63 1.42 -10.97
N PHE A 32 6.58 1.91 -9.73
CA PHE A 32 7.73 2.26 -8.91
C PHE A 32 7.76 1.44 -7.63
N SER A 33 7.45 0.13 -7.72
CA SER A 33 7.33 -0.74 -6.55
C SER A 33 6.37 -0.10 -5.53
N THR A 34 6.70 -0.08 -4.23
CA THR A 34 5.84 0.54 -3.21
C THR A 34 5.71 2.06 -3.27
N ILE A 35 6.40 2.76 -4.19
CA ILE A 35 6.27 4.22 -4.42
C ILE A 35 5.16 4.52 -5.45
N THR A 36 4.67 3.51 -6.15
CA THR A 36 3.55 3.63 -7.11
C THR A 36 2.36 4.33 -6.47
N SER A 37 1.81 5.36 -7.13
CA SER A 37 0.56 6.02 -6.71
C SER A 37 -0.62 5.07 -6.81
N TYR A 38 -1.58 5.20 -5.88
CA TYR A 38 -2.80 4.39 -5.88
C TYR A 38 -3.52 4.47 -7.23
N GLU A 39 -3.66 5.67 -7.80
CA GLU A 39 -4.45 5.93 -9.00
C GLU A 39 -3.94 5.20 -10.25
N LYS A 40 -2.67 4.74 -10.25
CA LYS A 40 -2.10 3.97 -11.37
C LYS A 40 -2.53 2.51 -11.39
N VAL A 41 -2.97 1.97 -10.26
CA VAL A 41 -3.29 0.53 -10.09
C VAL A 41 -4.64 0.29 -9.42
N ALA A 42 -5.35 1.36 -9.06
CA ALA A 42 -6.61 1.30 -8.34
C ALA A 42 -7.75 0.72 -9.19
N ASN A 43 -8.59 -0.08 -8.54
CA ASN A 43 -9.95 -0.32 -9.02
C ASN A 43 -10.83 0.91 -8.68
N LEU A 44 -11.22 1.68 -9.70
CA LEU A 44 -12.07 2.86 -9.56
C LEU A 44 -13.58 2.54 -9.64
N ASN A 45 -13.95 1.28 -9.88
CA ASN A 45 -15.34 0.87 -9.95
C ASN A 45 -16.06 1.14 -8.61
N THR A 46 -17.16 1.89 -8.63
CA THR A 46 -18.00 2.17 -7.44
C THR A 46 -19.34 1.45 -7.47
N ASP A 47 -19.52 0.49 -8.37
CA ASP A 47 -20.74 -0.29 -8.48
C ASP A 47 -21.05 -0.99 -7.16
N PRO A 48 -22.33 -1.05 -6.76
CA PRO A 48 -22.75 -1.81 -5.59
C PRO A 48 -22.32 -3.27 -5.71
N ILE A 49 -21.70 -3.79 -4.66
CA ILE A 49 -21.19 -5.19 -4.61
C ILE A 49 -22.11 -6.14 -3.84
N LEU A 50 -23.24 -5.63 -3.32
CA LEU A 50 -24.12 -6.40 -2.45
C LEU A 50 -25.14 -7.20 -3.26
N PRO A 51 -25.27 -8.52 -3.02
CA PRO A 51 -26.35 -9.32 -3.59
C PRO A 51 -27.71 -8.79 -3.13
N SER A 52 -28.71 -8.97 -4.00
CA SER A 52 -30.11 -8.68 -3.68
C SER A 52 -30.52 -9.37 -2.37
N ASN A 53 -31.12 -8.61 -1.46
CA ASN A 53 -31.58 -9.06 -0.13
C ASN A 53 -30.49 -9.35 0.92
N SER A 54 -29.26 -8.87 0.72
CA SER A 54 -28.22 -8.86 1.76
C SER A 54 -28.18 -7.52 2.52
N THR A 55 -27.91 -7.58 3.83
CA THR A 55 -27.69 -6.37 4.65
C THR A 55 -26.31 -6.46 5.32
N PRO A 56 -25.39 -5.53 5.04
CA PRO A 56 -24.13 -5.44 5.77
C PRO A 56 -24.34 -5.20 7.24
N VAL A 57 -23.53 -5.86 8.06
CA VAL A 57 -23.52 -5.68 9.51
C VAL A 57 -22.15 -5.26 10.04
N TYR A 58 -21.10 -5.46 9.24
CA TYR A 58 -19.75 -5.08 9.66
C TYR A 58 -18.83 -4.77 8.48
N PHE A 59 -18.02 -3.72 8.65
CA PHE A 59 -16.92 -3.36 7.76
C PHE A 59 -15.58 -3.43 8.50
N ARG A 60 -14.57 -4.03 7.88
CA ARG A 60 -13.17 -3.92 8.31
C ARG A 60 -12.37 -3.31 7.19
N TYR A 61 -11.82 -2.12 7.41
CA TYR A 61 -10.92 -1.47 6.47
C TYR A 61 -9.51 -1.42 7.06
N ILE A 62 -8.50 -1.79 6.27
CA ILE A 62 -7.10 -1.62 6.63
C ILE A 62 -6.40 -0.93 5.46
N GLY A 63 -6.01 0.33 5.64
CA GLY A 63 -5.37 1.16 4.63
C GLY A 63 -3.94 1.53 4.97
N ARG A 64 -3.06 1.55 3.97
CA ARG A 64 -1.77 2.22 4.03
C ARG A 64 -2.00 3.72 3.93
N HIS A 65 -1.14 4.51 4.56
CA HIS A 65 -1.08 5.95 4.28
C HIS A 65 -0.93 6.25 2.78
N GLY A 66 -1.37 7.44 2.38
CA GLY A 66 -1.27 7.92 1.01
C GLY A 66 0.14 8.31 0.60
N SER A 67 0.23 8.88 -0.59
CA SER A 67 1.45 9.44 -1.16
C SER A 67 2.10 10.46 -0.22
N ARG A 68 3.43 10.39 -0.12
CA ARG A 68 4.23 11.18 0.82
C ARG A 68 5.52 11.64 0.19
N PHE A 69 6.12 12.65 0.80
CA PHE A 69 7.51 13.03 0.53
C PHE A 69 8.50 11.92 0.90
N PRO A 70 9.74 11.95 0.40
CA PRO A 70 10.73 10.91 0.61
C PRO A 70 11.10 10.67 2.08
N SER A 71 11.71 9.52 2.35
CA SER A 71 12.26 9.23 3.67
C SER A 71 13.52 10.07 3.90
N THR A 72 13.87 10.36 5.16
CA THR A 72 15.12 11.08 5.49
C THR A 72 16.35 10.44 4.85
N LYS A 73 16.40 9.10 4.77
CA LYS A 73 17.48 8.38 4.09
C LYS A 73 17.52 8.64 2.59
N ASP A 74 16.36 8.70 1.94
CA ASP A 74 16.28 8.98 0.51
C ASP A 74 16.56 10.47 0.22
N ILE A 75 16.10 11.39 1.09
CA ILE A 75 16.42 12.82 1.02
C ILE A 75 17.94 13.02 1.05
N HIS A 76 18.64 12.43 2.02
CA HIS A 76 20.08 12.56 2.12
C HIS A 76 20.80 12.05 0.86
N ARG A 77 20.36 10.91 0.30
CA ARG A 77 20.90 10.38 -0.96
C ARG A 77 20.64 11.31 -2.15
N LEU A 78 19.45 11.91 -2.21
CA LEU A 78 19.11 12.88 -3.24
C LEU A 78 19.96 14.15 -3.12
N GLN A 79 20.19 14.66 -1.91
CA GLN A 79 21.06 15.82 -1.69
C GLN A 79 22.51 15.55 -2.12
N LEU A 80 23.07 14.38 -1.80
CA LEU A 80 24.40 13.97 -2.26
C LEU A 80 24.46 13.89 -3.80
N LEU A 81 23.42 13.33 -4.42
CA LEU A 81 23.31 13.27 -5.88
C LEU A 81 23.22 14.68 -6.48
N ILE A 82 22.38 15.57 -5.93
CA ILE A 82 22.25 16.96 -6.37
C ILE A 82 23.60 17.68 -6.27
N HIS A 83 24.35 17.50 -5.19
CA HIS A 83 25.69 18.09 -5.04
C HIS A 83 26.63 17.61 -6.15
N LYS A 84 26.67 16.29 -6.40
CA LYS A 84 27.49 15.72 -7.49
C LYS A 84 27.07 16.27 -8.87
N LEU A 85 25.78 16.27 -9.19
CA LEU A 85 25.25 16.78 -10.46
C LEU A 85 25.53 18.28 -10.65
N THR A 86 25.51 19.05 -9.56
CA THR A 86 25.87 20.48 -9.57
C THR A 86 27.37 20.66 -9.89
N ASN A 87 28.25 19.88 -9.26
CA ASN A 87 29.70 19.96 -9.52
C ASN A 87 30.07 19.54 -10.94
N LEU A 88 29.31 18.63 -11.55
CA LEU A 88 29.47 18.23 -12.94
C LEU A 88 28.90 19.25 -13.95
N SER A 89 28.39 20.40 -13.48
CA SER A 89 27.74 21.42 -14.31
C SER A 89 26.55 20.90 -15.14
N LEU A 90 25.87 19.86 -14.65
CA LEU A 90 24.71 19.26 -15.31
C LEU A 90 23.39 19.88 -14.84
N GLY A 91 23.43 20.99 -14.11
CA GLY A 91 22.25 21.64 -13.56
C GLY A 91 21.27 22.17 -14.60
N THR A 92 21.68 22.30 -15.87
CA THR A 92 20.78 22.64 -16.99
C THR A 92 20.18 21.40 -17.66
N GLN A 93 20.82 20.24 -17.52
CA GLN A 93 20.34 18.95 -18.05
C GLN A 93 19.40 18.25 -17.06
N PHE A 94 19.57 18.52 -15.76
CA PHE A 94 18.71 18.06 -14.68
C PHE A 94 17.86 19.20 -14.14
N ASP A 95 16.58 18.93 -13.91
CA ASP A 95 15.75 19.85 -13.13
C ASP A 95 16.10 19.73 -11.64
N LEU A 96 17.20 20.38 -11.25
CA LEU A 96 17.67 20.40 -9.87
C LEU A 96 16.69 21.13 -8.94
N SER A 97 15.78 21.95 -9.48
CA SER A 97 14.77 22.64 -8.66
C SER A 97 13.75 21.65 -8.13
N ASN A 98 13.18 20.82 -9.01
CA ASN A 98 12.27 19.74 -8.62
C ASN A 98 12.94 18.73 -7.70
N MET A 99 14.21 18.38 -7.97
CA MET A 99 14.96 17.49 -7.07
C MET A 99 15.14 18.09 -5.67
N ARG A 100 15.45 19.39 -5.57
CA ARG A 100 15.59 20.09 -4.29
C ARG A 100 14.26 20.14 -3.52
N GLU A 101 13.17 20.43 -4.23
CA GLU A 101 11.82 20.49 -3.66
C GLU A 101 11.42 19.15 -3.02
N ILE A 102 11.54 18.04 -3.75
CA ILE A 102 11.23 16.72 -3.18
C ILE A 102 12.22 16.31 -2.08
N SER A 103 13.43 16.86 -2.05
CA SER A 103 14.46 16.58 -1.04
C SER A 103 14.50 17.60 0.10
N ASN A 104 13.45 18.43 0.25
CA ASN A 104 13.37 19.37 1.35
C ASN A 104 13.07 18.62 2.66
N GLU A 105 13.99 18.73 3.62
CA GLU A 105 13.89 18.02 4.91
C GLU A 105 12.67 18.44 5.74
N SER A 106 12.17 19.66 5.57
CA SER A 106 10.97 20.15 6.27
C SER A 106 9.71 19.34 5.93
N HIS A 107 9.68 18.68 4.78
CA HIS A 107 8.57 17.85 4.33
C HIS A 107 8.83 16.35 4.54
N ALA A 108 9.99 15.95 5.06
CA ALA A 108 10.40 14.55 5.17
C ALA A 108 9.28 13.68 5.75
N VAL A 109 9.00 12.57 5.06
CA VAL A 109 7.96 11.57 5.39
C VAL A 109 6.51 12.06 5.53
N ASN A 110 6.23 13.35 5.37
CA ASN A 110 4.88 13.91 5.50
C ASN A 110 4.02 13.57 4.28
N LEU A 111 2.71 13.48 4.51
CA LEU A 111 1.74 13.27 3.44
C LEU A 111 1.80 14.45 2.46
N CYS A 112 1.85 14.17 1.15
CA CYS A 112 1.77 15.21 0.12
C CYS A 112 0.31 15.44 -0.30
N ASP A 113 0.05 16.48 -1.09
CA ASP A 113 -1.31 16.80 -1.56
C ASP A 113 -1.95 15.68 -2.37
N ASN A 114 -1.15 14.96 -3.15
CA ASN A 114 -1.61 13.77 -3.85
C ASN A 114 -2.10 12.70 -2.86
N GLY A 115 -1.37 12.48 -1.76
CA GLY A 115 -1.77 11.54 -0.72
C GLY A 115 -3.04 11.95 -0.02
N ARG A 116 -3.24 13.25 0.23
CA ARG A 116 -4.49 13.79 0.78
C ARG A 116 -5.67 13.50 -0.15
N ARG A 117 -5.51 13.80 -1.45
CA ARG A 117 -6.53 13.54 -2.49
C ARG A 117 -6.83 12.05 -2.65
N GLU A 118 -5.81 11.20 -2.64
CA GLU A 118 -5.95 9.74 -2.73
C GLU A 118 -6.92 9.24 -1.64
N LEU A 119 -6.67 9.59 -0.38
CA LEU A 119 -7.47 9.10 0.76
C LEU A 119 -8.86 9.72 0.80
N LEU A 120 -8.97 11.00 0.48
CA LEU A 120 -10.27 11.67 0.30
C LEU A 120 -11.13 10.92 -0.72
N ASN A 121 -10.55 10.61 -1.89
CA ASN A 121 -11.26 9.94 -2.96
C ASN A 121 -11.56 8.47 -2.62
N ILE A 122 -10.70 7.78 -1.88
CA ILE A 122 -11.01 6.44 -1.35
C ILE A 122 -12.22 6.50 -0.41
N GLY A 123 -12.29 7.48 0.50
CA GLY A 123 -13.44 7.67 1.38
C GLY A 123 -14.74 7.92 0.60
N LYS A 124 -14.70 8.81 -0.41
CA LYS A 124 -15.85 9.09 -1.30
C LYS A 124 -16.32 7.85 -2.05
N ARG A 125 -15.39 7.07 -2.60
CA ARG A 125 -15.71 5.82 -3.31
C ARG A 125 -16.29 4.78 -2.36
N PHE A 126 -15.79 4.70 -1.12
CA PHE A 126 -16.36 3.82 -0.10
C PHE A 126 -17.82 4.18 0.19
N ARG A 127 -18.14 5.47 0.40
CA ARG A 127 -19.52 5.95 0.56
C ARG A 127 -20.38 5.58 -0.64
N LYS A 128 -19.92 5.92 -1.86
CA LYS A 128 -20.66 5.72 -3.11
C LYS A 128 -20.97 4.24 -3.37
N ARG A 129 -20.03 3.33 -3.08
CA ARG A 129 -20.22 1.88 -3.27
C ARG A 129 -21.36 1.31 -2.43
N PHE A 130 -21.65 1.92 -1.27
CA PHE A 130 -22.69 1.48 -0.35
C PHE A 130 -23.75 2.57 -0.15
N ILE A 131 -24.03 3.35 -1.20
CA ILE A 131 -24.95 4.51 -1.14
C ILE A 131 -26.33 4.14 -0.60
N ASN A 132 -26.84 2.96 -0.97
CA ASN A 132 -28.14 2.44 -0.53
C ASN A 132 -28.21 2.17 0.99
N ILE A 133 -27.08 2.13 1.67
CA ILE A 133 -26.96 1.95 3.11
C ILE A 133 -26.69 3.29 3.78
N PHE A 134 -25.80 4.10 3.20
CA PHE A 134 -25.36 5.35 3.82
C PHE A 134 -26.34 6.53 3.64
N GLU A 135 -27.21 6.51 2.64
CA GLU A 135 -28.18 7.59 2.35
C GLU A 135 -29.60 7.29 2.85
N THR A 136 -29.75 6.38 3.81
CA THR A 136 -31.05 6.06 4.43
C THR A 136 -30.95 6.05 5.96
N ASP A 137 -32.01 6.50 6.62
CA ASP A 137 -32.14 6.46 8.09
C ASP A 137 -32.57 5.08 8.62
N LYS A 138 -32.72 4.08 7.73
CA LYS A 138 -33.08 2.70 8.08
C LYS A 138 -32.05 2.02 8.98
N TYR A 139 -30.79 2.42 8.88
CA TYR A 139 -29.67 1.80 9.59
C TYR A 139 -29.04 2.78 10.56
N ARG A 140 -28.69 2.30 11.75
CA ARG A 140 -27.77 3.01 12.65
C ARG A 140 -26.36 2.53 12.38
N MET A 141 -25.37 3.40 12.53
CA MET A 141 -23.97 3.07 12.27
C MET A 141 -23.08 3.44 13.44
N ASP A 142 -22.07 2.60 13.67
CA ASP A 142 -21.08 2.78 14.73
C ASP A 142 -19.69 2.43 14.21
N PHE A 143 -18.88 3.45 13.93
CA PHE A 143 -17.59 3.31 13.25
C PHE A 143 -16.42 3.75 14.11
N HIS A 144 -15.42 2.89 14.22
CA HIS A 144 -14.23 3.12 15.02
C HIS A 144 -13.03 3.31 14.07
N PHE A 145 -12.38 4.47 14.16
CA PHE A 145 -11.24 4.80 13.31
C PHE A 145 -9.94 4.77 14.12
N GLU A 146 -8.96 4.02 13.66
CA GLU A 146 -7.65 3.91 14.31
C GLU A 146 -6.53 4.24 13.34
N SER A 147 -5.55 5.01 13.77
CA SER A 147 -4.30 5.19 13.03
C SER A 147 -3.09 4.85 13.87
N THR A 148 -2.01 4.45 13.21
CA THR A 148 -0.70 4.47 13.86
C THR A 148 -0.31 5.90 14.25
N CYS A 149 0.63 6.02 15.19
CA CYS A 149 1.18 7.29 15.65
C CYS A 149 1.83 8.19 14.58
N LYS A 150 2.05 7.68 13.36
CA LYS A 150 2.78 8.43 12.33
C LYS A 150 1.86 9.48 11.71
N SER A 151 2.32 10.73 11.64
CA SER A 151 1.57 11.87 11.09
C SER A 151 0.88 11.54 9.76
N ARG A 152 1.62 10.97 8.81
CA ARG A 152 1.09 10.53 7.50
C ARG A 152 -0.06 9.52 7.59
N SER A 153 -0.07 8.64 8.59
CA SER A 153 -1.14 7.66 8.80
C SER A 153 -2.37 8.31 9.45
N ALA A 154 -2.14 9.14 10.47
CA ALA A 154 -3.21 9.88 11.13
C ALA A 154 -3.90 10.88 10.19
N GLU A 155 -3.13 11.59 9.36
CA GLU A 155 -3.65 12.49 8.34
C GLU A 155 -4.40 11.71 7.24
N SER A 156 -3.89 10.55 6.82
CA SER A 156 -4.58 9.66 5.88
C SER A 156 -5.95 9.21 6.39
N MET A 157 -6.04 8.85 7.67
CA MET A 157 -7.31 8.52 8.34
C MET A 157 -8.29 9.70 8.27
N LYS A 158 -7.83 10.90 8.65
CA LYS A 158 -8.68 12.11 8.63
C LYS A 158 -9.18 12.43 7.21
N MET A 159 -8.32 12.33 6.19
CA MET A 159 -8.72 12.58 4.81
C MET A 159 -9.73 11.54 4.30
N PHE A 160 -9.55 10.26 4.65
CA PHE A 160 -10.55 9.23 4.36
C PHE A 160 -11.89 9.53 5.03
N MET A 161 -11.87 9.86 6.33
CA MET A 161 -13.07 10.21 7.09
C MET A 161 -13.79 11.40 6.47
N HIS A 162 -13.06 12.44 6.07
CA HIS A 162 -13.62 13.60 5.36
C HIS A 162 -14.31 13.17 4.06
N GLY A 163 -13.71 12.27 3.27
CA GLY A 163 -14.33 11.77 2.05
C GLY A 163 -15.54 10.86 2.28
N PHE A 164 -15.56 10.13 3.40
CA PHE A 164 -16.57 9.12 3.72
C PHE A 164 -17.79 9.69 4.45
N LEU A 165 -17.55 10.50 5.48
CA LEU A 165 -18.57 10.97 6.43
C LEU A 165 -19.31 12.21 5.92
N GLU A 166 -18.70 13.01 5.05
CA GLU A 166 -19.36 14.16 4.45
C GLU A 166 -20.43 13.72 3.45
N LYS A 167 -21.64 14.24 3.63
CA LYS A 167 -22.74 14.05 2.68
C LYS A 167 -22.55 15.01 1.50
N GLU A 168 -22.79 14.55 0.28
CA GLU A 168 -22.68 15.43 -0.90
C GLU A 168 -23.59 16.67 -0.73
N GLY A 169 -22.99 17.86 -0.79
CA GLY A 169 -23.70 19.13 -0.60
C GLY A 169 -23.89 19.59 0.85
N GLN A 170 -23.47 18.81 1.86
CA GLN A 170 -23.52 19.21 3.27
C GLN A 170 -22.17 18.97 3.95
N GLN A 171 -21.34 20.02 3.96
CA GLN A 171 -20.04 19.98 4.64
C GLN A 171 -20.23 19.80 6.15
N ASN A 172 -19.33 19.03 6.78
CA ASN A 172 -19.23 18.86 8.24
C ASN A 172 -20.46 18.29 8.97
N THR A 173 -21.42 17.66 8.28
CA THR A 173 -22.51 16.95 8.95
C THR A 173 -22.50 15.46 8.57
N PRO A 174 -21.96 14.58 9.44
CA PRO A 174 -22.31 13.17 9.40
C PRO A 174 -23.84 13.08 9.42
N GLY A 175 -24.43 12.19 8.60
CA GLY A 175 -25.85 11.89 8.73
C GLY A 175 -26.16 11.51 10.18
N SER A 176 -27.30 11.96 10.73
CA SER A 176 -27.65 11.79 12.16
C SER A 176 -27.71 10.32 12.64
N HIS A 177 -27.62 9.37 11.72
CA HIS A 177 -27.56 7.94 11.94
C HIS A 177 -26.15 7.37 12.12
N ILE A 178 -25.09 8.17 11.87
CA ILE A 178 -23.69 7.74 11.95
C ILE A 178 -23.04 8.23 13.23
N LYS A 179 -22.69 7.29 14.12
CA LYS A 179 -21.79 7.53 15.25
C LYS A 179 -20.39 7.05 14.89
N TYR A 180 -19.38 7.78 15.35
CA TYR A 180 -18.00 7.35 15.21
C TYR A 180 -17.10 7.90 16.31
N ASP A 181 -15.99 7.22 16.53
CA ASP A 181 -14.85 7.69 17.30
C ASP A 181 -13.56 7.55 16.49
N MET A 182 -12.51 8.25 16.93
CA MET A 182 -11.18 8.11 16.35
C MET A 182 -10.10 8.05 17.41
N LYS A 183 -9.08 7.23 17.17
CA LYS A 183 -7.93 7.04 18.05
C LYS A 183 -6.62 6.99 17.29
N ILE A 184 -5.65 7.78 17.74
CA ILE A 184 -4.26 7.65 17.30
C ILE A 184 -3.53 6.79 18.33
N LEU A 185 -2.97 5.66 17.91
CA LEU A 185 -2.27 4.74 18.79
C LEU A 185 -0.85 5.24 19.09
N GLU A 186 -0.33 4.92 20.27
CA GLU A 186 1.04 5.23 20.65
C GLU A 186 2.06 4.34 19.94
N CYS A 187 3.16 4.91 19.42
CA CYS A 187 4.14 4.14 18.64
C CYS A 187 4.74 2.95 19.41
N GLN A 188 5.01 3.13 20.71
CA GLN A 188 5.82 2.19 21.50
C GLN A 188 5.06 0.90 21.83
N ASN A 189 3.73 0.96 21.85
CA ASN A 189 2.86 -0.11 22.29
C ASN A 189 1.92 -0.63 21.19
N ASP A 190 2.06 -0.13 19.95
CA ASP A 190 1.21 -0.51 18.82
C ASP A 190 1.61 -1.88 18.23
N SER A 191 1.33 -2.94 18.98
CA SER A 191 1.51 -4.33 18.56
C SER A 191 0.51 -4.77 17.50
N THR A 192 -0.50 -3.95 17.21
CA THR A 192 -1.57 -4.24 16.25
C THR A 192 -1.16 -3.80 14.85
N TYR A 193 -0.80 -2.54 14.62
CA TYR A 193 -0.48 -2.04 13.28
C TYR A 193 1.01 -1.79 13.05
N ARG A 194 1.82 -1.72 14.11
CA ARG A 194 3.29 -1.54 14.06
C ARG A 194 4.06 -2.73 14.63
N PHE A 195 3.50 -3.94 14.54
CA PHE A 195 4.15 -5.18 14.95
C PHE A 195 5.58 -5.36 14.40
N PHE A 196 5.88 -4.78 13.24
CA PHE A 196 7.19 -4.83 12.58
C PHE A 196 8.27 -3.99 13.29
N ASP A 197 7.88 -3.02 14.10
CA ASP A 197 8.81 -2.24 14.95
C ASP A 197 8.96 -2.85 16.35
N ILE A 198 8.00 -3.67 16.78
CA ILE A 198 7.95 -4.23 18.14
C ILE A 198 8.57 -5.63 18.20
N CYS A 199 8.42 -6.45 17.16
CA CYS A 199 8.95 -7.80 17.16
C CYS A 199 10.48 -7.82 17.03
N GLN A 200 11.17 -8.07 18.15
CA GLN A 200 12.64 -8.11 18.22
C GLN A 200 13.28 -9.12 17.26
N LYS A 201 12.65 -10.30 17.08
CA LYS A 201 13.16 -11.31 16.13
C LYS A 201 13.11 -10.82 14.70
N TYR A 202 12.03 -10.15 14.31
CA TYR A 202 11.89 -9.58 12.97
C TYR A 202 12.89 -8.44 12.75
N THR A 203 13.04 -7.54 13.72
CA THR A 203 13.99 -6.42 13.60
C THR A 203 15.43 -6.93 13.53
N PHE A 204 15.80 -7.95 14.30
CA PHE A 204 17.11 -8.59 14.22
C PHE A 204 17.39 -9.16 12.83
N ILE A 205 16.49 -9.98 12.29
CA ILE A 205 16.66 -10.60 10.96
C ILE A 205 16.91 -9.52 9.89
N HIS A 206 16.10 -8.47 9.87
CA HIS A 206 16.13 -7.49 8.77
C HIS A 206 17.10 -6.33 8.92
N ASN A 207 17.61 -6.10 10.13
CA ASN A 207 18.56 -5.02 10.39
C ASN A 207 20.00 -5.56 10.56
N CYS A 208 20.18 -6.79 11.02
CA CYS A 208 21.50 -7.34 11.31
C CYS A 208 22.05 -8.25 10.19
N LEU A 209 21.20 -9.05 9.51
CA LEU A 209 21.68 -10.02 8.52
C LEU A 209 22.06 -9.40 7.16
N LYS A 210 21.60 -8.18 6.88
CA LYS A 210 21.92 -7.41 5.66
C LYS A 210 21.70 -8.18 4.33
N GLU A 211 20.81 -9.17 4.30
CA GLU A 211 20.51 -9.97 3.10
C GLU A 211 20.14 -9.07 1.91
N THR A 212 19.29 -8.06 2.14
CA THR A 212 18.91 -7.09 1.10
C THR A 212 20.10 -6.32 0.53
N ASP A 213 21.08 -5.96 1.36
CA ASP A 213 22.24 -5.17 0.91
C ASP A 213 23.17 -6.07 0.08
N SER A 214 23.48 -7.28 0.56
CA SER A 214 24.26 -8.27 -0.20
C SER A 214 23.60 -8.62 -1.54
N GLU A 215 22.29 -8.79 -1.55
CA GLU A 215 21.53 -9.12 -2.74
C GLU A 215 21.49 -7.95 -3.74
N THR A 216 21.37 -6.72 -3.23
CA THR A 216 21.48 -5.49 -4.05
C THR A 216 22.86 -5.38 -4.70
N GLU A 217 23.93 -5.68 -3.97
CA GLU A 217 25.29 -5.65 -4.51
C GLU A 217 25.48 -6.67 -5.63
N LYS A 218 25.04 -7.92 -5.43
CA LYS A 218 25.10 -8.97 -6.46
C LYS A 218 24.27 -8.62 -7.69
N PHE A 219 23.08 -8.06 -7.50
CA PHE A 219 22.23 -7.58 -8.60
C PHE A 219 22.94 -6.54 -9.47
N PHE A 220 23.67 -5.60 -8.85
CA PHE A 220 24.44 -4.61 -9.60
C PHE A 220 25.64 -5.17 -10.37
N GLN A 221 26.11 -6.38 -10.04
CA GLN A 221 27.19 -7.06 -10.77
C GLN A 221 26.71 -7.82 -12.01
N LEU A 222 25.40 -7.95 -12.22
CA LEU A 222 24.86 -8.58 -13.42
C LEU A 222 25.27 -7.78 -14.66
N SER A 223 25.78 -8.45 -15.69
CA SER A 223 26.23 -7.82 -16.94
C SER A 223 25.13 -7.00 -17.62
N GLU A 224 23.88 -7.48 -17.59
CA GLU A 224 22.72 -6.74 -18.10
C GLU A 224 22.51 -5.41 -17.35
N ILE A 225 22.65 -5.41 -16.02
CA ILE A 225 22.48 -4.22 -15.18
C ILE A 225 23.62 -3.23 -15.37
N GLN A 226 24.84 -3.73 -15.58
CA GLN A 226 26.00 -2.90 -15.98
C GLN A 226 25.76 -2.25 -17.35
N ALA A 227 25.24 -3.00 -18.32
CA ALA A 227 24.91 -2.47 -19.64
C ALA A 227 23.78 -1.41 -19.60
N ILE A 228 22.76 -1.63 -18.78
CA ILE A 228 21.70 -0.63 -18.52
C ILE A 228 22.28 0.63 -17.89
N THR A 229 23.14 0.48 -16.88
CA THR A 229 23.83 1.60 -16.20
C THR A 229 24.65 2.42 -17.20
N GLU A 230 25.43 1.76 -18.05
CA GLU A 230 26.24 2.39 -19.09
C GLU A 230 25.36 3.14 -20.10
N ARG A 231 24.26 2.53 -20.53
CA ARG A 231 23.31 3.14 -21.47
C ARG A 231 22.66 4.40 -20.89
N ILE A 232 22.27 4.39 -19.61
CA ILE A 232 21.72 5.56 -18.93
C ILE A 232 22.76 6.68 -18.83
N ASN A 233 23.99 6.37 -18.43
CA ASN A 233 25.08 7.34 -18.37
C ASN A 233 25.37 8.00 -19.73
N LYS A 234 25.42 7.20 -20.81
CA LYS A 234 25.55 7.72 -22.18
C LYS A 234 24.38 8.62 -22.57
N LYS A 235 23.15 8.26 -22.19
CA LYS A 235 21.95 9.06 -22.48
C LYS A 235 21.93 10.38 -21.70
N ILE A 236 22.52 10.42 -20.52
CA ILE A 236 22.76 11.66 -19.77
C ILE A 236 23.88 12.48 -20.43
N GLY A 237 24.82 11.83 -21.12
CA GLY A 237 25.97 12.51 -21.76
C GLY A 237 27.16 12.66 -20.83
N LEU A 238 27.32 11.73 -19.88
CA LEU A 238 28.45 11.71 -18.95
C LEU A 238 29.70 11.11 -19.61
N SER A 239 30.87 11.66 -19.31
CA SER A 239 32.15 11.02 -19.63
C SER A 239 32.43 9.86 -18.67
N PRO A 240 33.22 8.83 -19.07
CA PRO A 240 33.45 7.63 -18.28
C PRO A 240 33.89 7.87 -16.82
N GLU A 241 34.77 8.85 -16.60
CA GLU A 241 35.25 9.25 -15.28
C GLU A 241 34.17 9.86 -14.38
N ASN A 242 33.08 10.36 -14.97
CA ASN A 242 31.96 11.02 -14.31
C ASN A 242 30.68 10.16 -14.27
N HIS A 243 30.74 8.90 -14.74
CA HIS A 243 29.59 8.02 -14.72
C HIS A 243 28.99 7.91 -13.30
N LEU A 244 27.66 7.98 -13.26
CA LEU A 244 26.88 7.65 -12.08
C LEU A 244 26.96 6.15 -11.83
N LYS A 245 27.32 5.79 -10.60
CA LYS A 245 27.33 4.40 -10.11
C LYS A 245 25.90 3.88 -10.02
N PRO A 246 25.70 2.54 -10.00
CA PRO A 246 24.35 1.95 -9.94
C PRO A 246 23.48 2.47 -8.78
N LEU A 247 24.08 2.72 -7.60
CA LEU A 247 23.35 3.28 -6.45
C LEU A 247 22.93 4.75 -6.64
N GLU A 248 23.72 5.53 -7.39
CA GLU A 248 23.39 6.92 -7.75
C GLU A 248 22.27 6.93 -8.78
N LEU A 249 22.31 6.03 -9.78
CA LEU A 249 21.21 5.82 -10.72
C LEU A 249 19.94 5.33 -10.03
N LYS A 250 20.04 4.48 -9.01
CA LYS A 250 18.89 4.11 -8.16
C LYS A 250 18.28 5.34 -7.48
N SER A 251 19.13 6.24 -6.97
CA SER A 251 18.65 7.48 -6.35
C SER A 251 17.99 8.41 -7.37
N LEU A 252 18.51 8.45 -8.60
CA LEU A 252 17.91 9.19 -9.72
C LEU A 252 16.56 8.59 -10.14
N TYR A 253 16.43 7.26 -10.17
CA TYR A 253 15.17 6.55 -10.41
C TYR A 253 14.14 6.85 -9.32
N ILE A 254 14.56 6.84 -8.05
CA ILE A 254 13.71 7.22 -6.92
C ILE A 254 13.29 8.69 -7.02
N SER A 255 14.17 9.58 -7.50
CA SER A 255 13.83 10.98 -7.78
C SER A 255 12.69 11.08 -8.80
N CYS A 256 12.78 10.36 -9.92
CA CYS A 256 11.69 10.27 -10.90
C CYS A 256 10.38 9.85 -10.24
N ALA A 257 10.40 8.77 -9.44
CA ALA A 257 9.22 8.27 -8.76
C ALA A 257 8.55 9.33 -7.87
N TYR A 258 9.34 10.06 -7.07
CA TYR A 258 8.80 11.10 -6.19
C TYR A 258 8.39 12.37 -6.90
N GLN A 259 9.03 12.75 -8.02
CA GLN A 259 8.56 13.88 -8.82
C GLN A 259 7.17 13.59 -9.43
N ILE A 260 6.94 12.39 -9.93
CA ILE A 260 5.60 11.97 -10.38
C ILE A 260 4.63 11.98 -9.18
N LEU A 261 5.05 11.40 -8.05
CA LEU A 261 4.19 11.21 -6.88
C LEU A 261 3.81 12.50 -6.16
N VAL A 262 4.72 13.49 -6.10
CA VAL A 262 4.58 14.71 -5.30
C VAL A 262 4.25 15.91 -6.19
N LEU A 263 4.92 16.02 -7.35
CA LEU A 263 4.84 17.21 -8.22
C LEU A 263 3.94 17.00 -9.44
N ASN A 264 3.39 15.79 -9.63
CA ASN A 264 2.58 15.42 -10.80
C ASN A 264 3.35 15.49 -12.14
N ASN A 265 4.68 15.32 -12.11
CA ASN A 265 5.48 15.21 -13.34
C ASN A 265 5.10 13.96 -14.15
N SER A 266 5.54 13.93 -15.40
CA SER A 266 5.37 12.84 -16.36
C SER A 266 6.63 11.98 -16.50
N LEU A 267 6.48 10.80 -17.09
CA LEU A 267 7.60 9.92 -17.43
C LEU A 267 8.51 10.50 -18.52
N HIS A 268 8.03 11.49 -19.26
CA HIS A 268 8.79 12.20 -20.28
C HIS A 268 9.67 13.32 -19.68
N ASP A 269 9.48 13.65 -18.40
CA ASP A 269 10.27 14.67 -17.72
C ASP A 269 11.60 14.11 -17.21
N VAL A 270 12.52 15.01 -16.90
CA VAL A 270 13.81 14.65 -16.29
C VAL A 270 13.62 14.46 -14.78
N PRO A 271 14.13 13.35 -14.18
CA PRO A 271 15.04 12.37 -14.78
C PRO A 271 14.36 11.11 -15.34
N CYS A 272 13.04 11.00 -15.30
CA CYS A 272 12.31 9.82 -15.76
C CYS A 272 12.65 9.40 -17.19
N LYS A 273 12.79 10.36 -18.11
CA LYS A 273 13.07 10.10 -19.52
C LYS A 273 14.40 9.37 -19.78
N PHE A 274 15.32 9.36 -18.82
CA PHE A 274 16.60 8.65 -18.96
C PHE A 274 16.45 7.13 -18.83
N PHE A 275 15.37 6.65 -18.21
CA PHE A 275 15.11 5.23 -18.01
C PHE A 275 14.14 4.76 -19.09
N ASP A 276 14.58 3.89 -20.02
CA ASP A 276 13.71 3.16 -20.94
C ASP A 276 12.92 2.05 -20.21
N ASP A 277 12.04 1.31 -20.90
CA ASP A 277 11.22 0.26 -20.29
C ASP A 277 12.05 -0.82 -19.59
N GLU A 278 13.15 -1.25 -20.23
CA GLU A 278 14.06 -2.24 -19.65
C GLU A 278 14.71 -1.71 -18.36
N ALA A 279 15.23 -0.48 -18.41
CA ALA A 279 15.81 0.17 -17.24
C ALA A 279 14.78 0.33 -16.12
N ARG A 280 13.56 0.80 -16.42
CA ARG A 280 12.50 0.96 -15.42
C ARG A 280 12.15 -0.38 -14.77
N ASN A 281 12.01 -1.44 -15.56
CA ASN A 281 11.75 -2.78 -15.04
C ASN A 281 12.89 -3.28 -14.14
N ALA A 282 14.14 -3.05 -14.53
CA ALA A 282 15.32 -3.41 -13.73
C ALA A 282 15.39 -2.65 -12.39
N PHE A 283 15.15 -1.33 -12.40
CA PHE A 283 15.18 -0.51 -11.19
C PHE A 283 13.94 -0.71 -10.31
N GLU A 284 12.79 -1.08 -10.88
CA GLU A 284 11.64 -1.56 -10.11
C GLU A 284 11.98 -2.89 -9.42
N TYR A 285 12.52 -3.88 -10.16
CA TYR A 285 12.96 -5.16 -9.60
C TYR A 285 13.93 -4.98 -8.44
N LEU A 286 14.90 -4.08 -8.60
CA LEU A 286 15.85 -3.71 -7.55
C LEU A 286 15.18 -3.17 -6.28
N ASN A 287 14.06 -2.46 -6.40
CA ASN A 287 13.27 -2.03 -5.25
C ASN A 287 12.45 -3.19 -4.68
N ASP A 288 11.94 -4.08 -5.54
CA ASP A 288 11.18 -5.26 -5.16
C ASP A 288 12.02 -6.23 -4.32
N ILE A 289 13.32 -6.41 -4.60
CA ILE A 289 14.25 -7.21 -3.78
C ILE A 289 14.10 -6.85 -2.30
N LYS A 290 14.20 -5.56 -1.93
CA LYS A 290 14.06 -5.13 -0.52
C LYS A 290 12.73 -5.57 0.08
N HIS A 291 11.64 -5.42 -0.66
CA HIS A 291 10.32 -5.76 -0.17
C HIS A 291 10.10 -7.26 -0.10
N PHE A 292 10.69 -8.02 -1.02
CA PHE A 292 10.65 -9.47 -1.03
C PHE A 292 11.24 -10.04 0.26
N PHE A 293 12.51 -9.73 0.56
CA PHE A 293 13.17 -10.25 1.75
C PHE A 293 12.49 -9.79 3.04
N LYS A 294 11.99 -8.54 3.09
CA LYS A 294 11.42 -7.96 4.32
C LYS A 294 9.95 -8.26 4.57
N LYS A 295 9.18 -8.57 3.52
CA LYS A 295 7.70 -8.58 3.60
C LYS A 295 7.02 -9.79 2.97
N SER A 296 7.67 -10.47 2.03
CA SER A 296 7.16 -11.76 1.51
C SER A 296 7.32 -12.85 2.57
N ASN A 297 6.77 -14.03 2.30
CA ASN A 297 6.98 -15.21 3.12
C ASN A 297 8.34 -15.92 2.89
N TYR A 298 9.32 -15.27 2.25
CA TYR A 298 10.72 -15.74 2.21
C TYR A 298 11.23 -16.08 3.61
N HIS A 299 11.01 -15.18 4.57
CA HIS A 299 11.07 -15.52 5.98
C HIS A 299 9.66 -15.68 6.54
N ASP A 300 9.36 -16.85 7.09
CA ASP A 300 8.10 -17.15 7.79
C ASP A 300 7.69 -16.05 8.80
N ILE A 301 8.67 -15.44 9.48
CA ILE A 301 8.42 -14.40 10.48
C ILE A 301 7.74 -13.17 9.88
N ASN A 302 7.99 -12.84 8.62
CA ASN A 302 7.45 -11.67 7.94
C ASN A 302 5.92 -11.69 7.90
N LEU A 303 5.31 -12.88 7.79
CA LEU A 303 3.87 -13.05 7.91
C LEU A 303 3.44 -13.18 9.37
N LYS A 304 4.15 -14.00 10.17
CA LYS A 304 3.78 -14.32 11.56
C LYS A 304 3.70 -13.10 12.47
N ILE A 305 4.49 -12.05 12.24
CA ILE A 305 4.40 -10.80 13.02
C ILE A 305 3.04 -10.11 12.93
N SER A 306 2.25 -10.36 11.89
CA SER A 306 0.91 -9.77 11.74
C SER A 306 -0.17 -10.45 12.56
N THR A 307 0.16 -11.52 13.29
CA THR A 307 -0.79 -12.31 14.09
C THR A 307 -1.67 -11.47 15.01
N PRO A 308 -1.19 -10.44 15.73
CA PRO A 308 -2.06 -9.62 16.59
C PRO A 308 -3.17 -8.92 15.80
N LEU A 309 -2.86 -8.39 14.61
CA LEU A 309 -3.84 -7.76 13.74
C LEU A 309 -4.81 -8.77 13.15
N ILE A 310 -4.30 -9.92 12.70
CA ILE A 310 -5.14 -11.02 12.19
C ILE A 310 -6.11 -11.51 13.25
N LYS A 311 -5.65 -11.67 14.49
CA LYS A 311 -6.51 -12.03 15.63
C LYS A 311 -7.61 -10.99 15.83
N LYS A 312 -7.27 -9.69 15.84
CA LYS A 312 -8.26 -8.60 15.96
C LYS A 312 -9.30 -8.65 14.83
N VAL A 313 -8.85 -8.83 13.58
CA VAL A 313 -9.73 -8.97 12.40
C VAL A 313 -10.63 -10.19 12.52
N TYR A 314 -10.08 -11.33 12.94
CA TYR A 314 -10.84 -12.57 13.11
C TYR A 314 -11.92 -12.41 14.19
N GLU A 315 -11.55 -11.93 15.38
CA GLU A 315 -12.47 -11.76 16.50
C GLU A 315 -13.62 -10.80 16.17
N SER A 316 -13.33 -9.67 15.52
CA SER A 316 -14.37 -8.71 15.13
C SER A 316 -15.29 -9.26 14.03
N THR A 317 -14.73 -9.99 13.07
CA THR A 317 -15.50 -10.66 12.00
C THR A 317 -16.40 -11.76 12.58
N MET A 318 -15.89 -12.59 13.50
CA MET A 318 -16.68 -13.64 14.16
C MET A 318 -17.81 -13.05 15.00
N LYS A 319 -17.56 -11.95 15.73
CA LYS A 319 -18.61 -11.23 16.45
C LYS A 319 -19.68 -10.70 15.49
N ALA A 320 -19.29 -10.17 14.34
CA ALA A 320 -20.23 -9.71 13.32
C ALA A 320 -21.09 -10.85 12.75
N PHE A 321 -20.50 -12.05 12.54
CA PHE A 321 -21.25 -13.22 12.12
C PHE A 321 -22.31 -13.64 13.15
N GLN A 322 -21.98 -13.65 14.44
CA GLN A 322 -22.93 -13.96 15.51
C GLN A 322 -24.11 -12.97 15.54
N ASN A 323 -23.88 -11.70 15.20
CA ASN A 323 -24.95 -10.70 15.13
C ASN A 323 -26.00 -11.04 14.06
N CYS A 324 -25.62 -11.71 12.96
CA CYS A 324 -26.56 -12.17 11.93
C CYS A 324 -27.53 -13.24 12.43
N GLU A 325 -27.15 -13.99 13.48
CA GLU A 325 -27.97 -15.07 14.05
C GLU A 325 -28.87 -14.57 15.18
N SER A 326 -28.56 -13.40 15.75
CA SER A 326 -29.27 -12.83 16.89
C SER A 326 -30.63 -12.22 16.53
N GLU A 327 -31.56 -12.21 17.49
CA GLU A 327 -32.86 -11.52 17.33
C GLU A 327 -32.69 -10.00 17.13
N ASN A 328 -31.53 -9.42 17.43
CA ASN A 328 -31.23 -8.01 17.16
C ASN A 328 -31.20 -7.70 15.65
N TYR A 329 -30.92 -8.66 14.78
CA TYR A 329 -31.10 -8.50 13.32
C TYR A 329 -32.57 -8.37 12.94
N LYS A 330 -33.48 -8.95 13.73
CA LYS A 330 -34.94 -8.80 13.57
C LYS A 330 -35.48 -7.50 14.17
N SER A 331 -34.63 -6.64 14.75
CA SER A 331 -35.07 -5.34 15.26
C SER A 331 -35.46 -4.40 14.11
N ASN A 332 -36.32 -3.43 14.41
CA ASN A 332 -36.79 -2.46 13.42
C ASN A 332 -35.70 -1.51 12.88
N THR A 333 -34.53 -1.42 13.54
CA THR A 333 -33.40 -0.57 13.08
C THR A 333 -32.06 -1.29 13.27
N PRO A 334 -31.54 -1.99 12.23
CA PRO A 334 -30.27 -2.70 12.34
C PRO A 334 -29.09 -1.75 12.56
N VAL A 335 -28.12 -2.19 13.36
CA VAL A 335 -26.86 -1.48 13.59
C VAL A 335 -25.76 -2.08 12.71
N ILE A 336 -25.07 -1.22 11.97
CA ILE A 336 -23.91 -1.58 11.15
C ILE A 336 -22.65 -1.06 11.83
N SER A 337 -21.78 -1.96 12.24
CA SER A 337 -20.51 -1.60 12.88
C SER A 337 -19.37 -1.53 11.87
N GLY A 338 -18.25 -0.92 12.24
CA GLY A 338 -17.05 -1.04 11.40
C GLY A 338 -15.79 -0.52 12.07
N ASP A 339 -14.68 -1.20 11.77
CA ASP A 339 -13.35 -0.81 12.24
C ASP A 339 -12.46 -0.42 11.05
N PHE A 340 -11.88 0.78 11.12
CA PHE A 340 -11.09 1.37 10.04
C PHE A 340 -9.68 1.68 10.53
N GLY A 341 -8.71 0.86 10.14
CA GLY A 341 -7.30 0.98 10.53
C GLY A 341 -6.43 1.63 9.45
N PHE A 342 -5.58 2.60 9.83
CA PHE A 342 -4.68 3.32 8.92
C PHE A 342 -3.22 3.16 9.35
N ALA A 343 -2.41 2.56 8.48
CA ALA A 343 -1.10 2.01 8.80
C ALA A 343 -0.10 2.12 7.62
N HIS A 344 0.71 1.07 7.42
CA HIS A 344 1.90 1.09 6.57
C HIS A 344 1.90 -0.04 5.54
N ALA A 345 2.80 0.04 4.55
CA ALA A 345 3.01 -1.07 3.62
C ALA A 345 3.52 -2.31 4.37
N GLU A 346 4.33 -2.11 5.40
CA GLU A 346 4.79 -3.13 6.35
C GLU A 346 3.64 -3.80 7.13
N THR A 347 2.47 -3.17 7.20
CA THR A 347 1.26 -3.71 7.84
C THR A 347 0.43 -4.51 6.84
N ILE A 348 0.19 -3.95 5.64
CA ILE A 348 -0.66 -4.56 4.62
C ILE A 348 -0.02 -5.79 4.00
N PHE A 349 1.27 -5.75 3.68
CA PHE A 349 1.90 -6.86 2.96
C PHE A 349 1.77 -8.21 3.70
N PRO A 350 2.07 -8.29 5.01
CA PRO A 350 1.86 -9.51 5.78
C PRO A 350 0.41 -9.99 5.81
N LEU A 351 -0.56 -9.07 5.90
CA LEU A 351 -1.99 -9.40 5.84
C LEU A 351 -2.34 -10.07 4.51
N LEU A 352 -1.93 -9.48 3.39
CA LEU A 352 -2.18 -10.05 2.06
C LEU A 352 -1.56 -11.45 1.91
N GLY A 353 -0.38 -11.66 2.48
CA GLY A 353 0.24 -12.99 2.51
C GLY A 353 -0.53 -14.00 3.38
N VAL A 354 -1.03 -13.61 4.55
CA VAL A 354 -1.85 -14.49 5.41
C VAL A 354 -3.18 -14.84 4.75
N PHE A 355 -3.81 -13.89 4.04
CA PHE A 355 -5.01 -14.14 3.24
C PHE A 355 -4.74 -14.89 1.93
N LYS A 356 -3.49 -15.27 1.65
CA LYS A 356 -3.06 -15.93 0.39
C LYS A 356 -3.45 -15.15 -0.87
N ILE A 357 -3.49 -13.82 -0.78
CA ILE A 357 -3.75 -12.91 -1.91
C ILE A 357 -2.47 -12.70 -2.74
N VAL A 358 -1.32 -12.70 -2.08
CA VAL A 358 -0.01 -12.70 -2.73
C VAL A 358 0.45 -14.14 -2.82
N ASP A 359 0.99 -14.53 -3.98
CA ASP A 359 1.51 -15.88 -4.21
C ASP A 359 2.48 -16.34 -3.11
N ASP A 360 2.49 -17.65 -2.89
CA ASP A 360 3.45 -18.28 -2.00
C ASP A 360 4.87 -18.14 -2.59
N MET A 361 5.69 -17.32 -1.94
CA MET A 361 7.09 -17.08 -2.33
C MET A 361 8.06 -18.06 -1.65
N LYS A 362 7.65 -19.31 -1.45
CA LYS A 362 8.53 -20.40 -0.99
C LYS A 362 9.25 -21.15 -2.12
N ASN A 363 8.75 -21.04 -3.34
CA ASN A 363 9.45 -21.61 -4.49
C ASN A 363 10.72 -20.79 -4.77
N ARG A 364 11.90 -21.39 -4.59
CA ARG A 364 13.19 -20.72 -4.86
C ARG A 364 13.27 -20.16 -6.28
N GLU A 365 12.55 -20.78 -7.19
CA GLU A 365 12.50 -20.34 -8.56
C GLU A 365 11.71 -19.04 -8.79
N SER A 366 10.82 -18.64 -7.88
CA SER A 366 10.08 -17.39 -7.96
C SER A 366 10.69 -16.28 -7.09
N PHE A 367 11.83 -16.53 -6.44
CA PHE A 367 12.46 -15.56 -5.56
C PHE A 367 12.90 -14.31 -6.32
N ILE A 368 12.61 -13.15 -5.74
CA ILE A 368 13.07 -11.86 -6.27
C ILE A 368 14.51 -11.62 -5.80
N ASN A 369 15.45 -12.17 -6.55
CA ASN A 369 16.90 -12.07 -6.34
C ASN A 369 17.64 -11.92 -7.70
N HIS A 370 18.96 -11.76 -7.67
CA HIS A 370 19.84 -11.53 -8.80
C HIS A 370 19.92 -12.76 -9.70
N GLU A 371 19.96 -13.96 -9.11
CA GLU A 371 20.02 -15.23 -9.84
C GLU A 371 18.81 -15.42 -10.76
N ASN A 372 17.61 -15.05 -10.28
CA ASN A 372 16.37 -15.25 -11.01
C ASN A 372 16.01 -14.08 -11.94
N TYR A 373 16.67 -12.92 -11.84
CA TYR A 373 16.25 -11.69 -12.53
C TYR A 373 15.95 -11.92 -14.02
N ASN A 374 16.87 -12.50 -14.78
CA ASN A 374 16.69 -12.72 -16.22
C ASN A 374 15.49 -13.62 -16.55
N ARG A 375 15.19 -14.58 -15.67
CA ARG A 375 14.12 -15.55 -15.85
C ARG A 375 12.75 -14.96 -15.53
N ILE A 376 12.67 -14.10 -14.50
CA ILE A 376 11.38 -13.64 -13.98
C ILE A 376 11.11 -12.14 -14.18
N LYS A 377 12.04 -11.36 -14.74
CA LYS A 377 11.91 -9.89 -14.85
C LYS A 377 10.60 -9.43 -15.48
N ASN A 378 10.05 -10.19 -16.43
CA ASN A 378 8.83 -9.81 -17.16
C ASN A 378 7.53 -10.41 -16.57
N ASN A 379 7.62 -11.51 -15.82
CA ASN A 379 6.47 -12.28 -15.33
C ASN A 379 6.53 -12.59 -13.83
N ARG A 380 7.35 -11.87 -13.05
CA ARG A 380 7.41 -12.02 -11.59
C ARG A 380 6.04 -11.80 -10.97
N SER A 381 5.62 -12.71 -10.09
CA SER A 381 4.36 -12.61 -9.36
C SER A 381 4.43 -11.64 -8.19
N PHE A 382 5.59 -11.52 -7.54
CA PHE A 382 5.82 -10.55 -6.47
C PHE A 382 6.02 -9.15 -7.07
N LYS A 383 4.94 -8.36 -7.11
CA LYS A 383 4.95 -6.96 -7.56
C LYS A 383 4.32 -6.04 -6.52
N PRO A 384 5.13 -5.49 -5.58
CA PRO A 384 4.69 -4.56 -4.55
C PRO A 384 3.94 -3.33 -5.07
N SER A 385 4.17 -2.95 -6.32
CA SER A 385 3.45 -1.88 -7.01
C SER A 385 1.96 -2.14 -7.19
N PHE A 386 1.55 -3.41 -7.31
CA PHE A 386 0.13 -3.79 -7.32
C PHE A 386 -0.40 -4.07 -5.92
N TYR A 387 0.35 -4.80 -5.09
CA TYR A 387 -0.16 -5.23 -3.78
C TYR A 387 -0.13 -4.15 -2.71
N THR A 388 0.89 -3.30 -2.74
CA THR A 388 1.09 -2.25 -1.75
C THR A 388 1.56 -0.95 -2.40
N PRO A 389 0.83 -0.36 -3.37
CA PRO A 389 1.05 1.03 -3.78
C PRO A 389 0.85 1.99 -2.60
N MET A 390 1.11 3.28 -2.80
CA MET A 390 0.60 4.33 -1.90
C MET A 390 -0.92 4.18 -1.76
N ALA A 391 -1.48 4.49 -0.58
CA ALA A 391 -2.90 4.33 -0.25
C ALA A 391 -3.51 2.91 -0.49
N ALA A 392 -2.68 1.87 -0.66
CA ALA A 392 -3.14 0.49 -0.74
C ALA A 392 -4.10 0.17 0.40
N ASN A 393 -5.15 -0.59 0.13
CA ASN A 393 -6.17 -0.89 1.12
C ASN A 393 -6.79 -2.26 0.90
N LEU A 394 -7.21 -2.87 2.01
CA LEU A 394 -7.94 -4.11 2.09
C LEU A 394 -9.25 -3.84 2.83
N MET A 395 -10.36 -4.30 2.26
CA MET A 395 -11.68 -4.19 2.88
C MET A 395 -12.31 -5.58 3.01
N LEU A 396 -12.76 -5.90 4.21
CA LEU A 396 -13.62 -7.06 4.48
C LEU A 396 -15.00 -6.55 4.85
N MET A 397 -16.03 -7.25 4.39
CA MET A 397 -17.42 -6.94 4.73
C MET A 397 -18.14 -8.22 5.11
N VAL A 398 -18.88 -8.14 6.21
CA VAL A 398 -19.81 -9.19 6.65
C VAL A 398 -21.23 -8.71 6.37
N SER A 399 -22.01 -9.55 5.71
CA SER A 399 -23.42 -9.28 5.44
C SER A 399 -24.28 -10.49 5.76
N CYS A 400 -25.48 -10.23 6.28
CA CYS A 400 -26.47 -11.26 6.56
C CYS A 400 -27.34 -11.46 5.32
N SER A 401 -27.59 -12.72 4.95
CA SER A 401 -28.45 -13.10 3.82
C SER A 401 -29.43 -14.18 4.23
N PRO A 402 -30.71 -14.10 3.80
CA PRO A 402 -31.72 -15.09 4.15
C PRO A 402 -31.60 -16.43 3.38
N THR A 403 -30.83 -16.49 2.28
CA THR A 403 -30.97 -17.57 1.29
C THR A 403 -29.74 -18.45 1.06
N THR A 404 -28.49 -18.00 1.29
CA THR A 404 -27.28 -18.83 1.08
C THR A 404 -26.02 -18.22 1.70
N SER A 405 -25.05 -19.07 2.05
CA SER A 405 -23.67 -18.67 2.36
C SER A 405 -22.77 -18.72 1.13
N GLN A 406 -21.96 -17.68 0.88
CA GLN A 406 -21.01 -17.58 -0.24
C GLN A 406 -19.82 -16.69 0.16
N VAL A 407 -18.63 -17.07 -0.29
CA VAL A 407 -17.42 -16.24 -0.22
C VAL A 407 -17.19 -15.64 -1.61
N ILE A 408 -17.11 -14.32 -1.71
CA ILE A 408 -16.84 -13.60 -2.97
C ILE A 408 -15.57 -12.77 -2.78
N PHE A 409 -14.60 -12.96 -3.68
CA PHE A 409 -13.29 -12.30 -3.71
C PHE A 409 -13.25 -11.12 -4.68
#